data_AF-A0A524L507-F1
#
_entry.id   AF-A0A524L507-F1
#
_cell.length_a   1.000
_cell.length_b   1.000
_cell.length_c   1.000
_cell.angle_alpha   90.00
_cell.angle_beta   90.00
_cell.angle_gamma   90.00
#
_symmetry.space_group_name_H-M   'P 1'
#
loop_
_entity.id
_entity.type
_entity.pdbx_description
1 polymer ?
#
loop_
_entity_poly.entity_id
_entity_poly.type
_entity_poly.pdbx_seq_one_letter_code
_entity_poly.pdbx_strand_id
1 'polypeptide(L)'
;TRYSQDEIVSHDAQKMASHVVKDAEDIIPLSLEAQVVAIDEAQFYDKNLVTVCKTLANMGKRVIVAGLDTDFRGDPFEPIPQLLAISEYITKTHAICVLCGNPANFTQRKTKSGDQVLIGTSDIYEARCRHCFEPPAKSMKKKETPTK
;
A
#
# COMPACT_ATOMS: atom_id res chain seq x y z
N THR A 1 6.66 14.29 -18.05
CA THR A 1 6.00 13.14 -18.71
C THR A 1 6.73 11.87 -18.30
N ARG A 2 6.34 11.27 -17.18
CA ARG A 2 6.97 10.06 -16.63
C ARG A 2 5.89 9.06 -16.23
N TYR A 3 6.18 7.79 -16.52
CA TYR A 3 5.35 6.57 -16.44
C TYR A 3 4.48 6.33 -17.69
N SER A 4 4.89 5.31 -18.46
CA SER A 4 4.12 4.70 -19.55
C SER A 4 2.91 3.99 -18.93
N GLN A 5 1.76 4.05 -19.57
CA GLN A 5 0.46 3.60 -19.04
C GLN A 5 0.36 2.08 -18.75
N ASP A 6 1.38 1.27 -19.05
CA ASP A 6 1.25 -0.20 -19.16
C ASP A 6 2.32 -1.02 -18.41
N GLU A 7 3.13 -0.41 -17.53
CA GLU A 7 4.22 -1.11 -16.84
C GLU A 7 4.25 -0.84 -15.32
N ILE A 8 4.32 -1.92 -14.51
CA ILE A 8 4.77 -1.85 -13.11
C ILE A 8 6.29 -1.77 -13.12
N VAL A 9 6.84 -0.72 -12.51
CA VAL A 9 8.29 -0.50 -12.39
C VAL A 9 8.68 -0.62 -10.93
N SER A 10 9.41 -1.69 -10.60
CA SER A 10 10.08 -1.78 -9.30
C SER A 10 11.24 -0.79 -9.21
N HIS A 11 11.63 -0.43 -7.99
CA HIS A 11 12.82 0.40 -7.75
C HIS A 11 14.13 -0.21 -8.33
N ASP A 12 14.14 -1.52 -8.61
CA ASP A 12 15.25 -2.26 -9.24
C ASP A 12 15.13 -2.42 -10.77
N ALA A 13 14.30 -1.60 -11.43
CA ALA A 13 14.17 -1.51 -12.89
C ALA A 13 13.71 -2.79 -13.61
N GLN A 14 13.22 -3.81 -12.89
CA GLN A 14 12.48 -4.90 -13.51
C GLN A 14 11.07 -4.43 -13.87
N LYS A 15 10.66 -4.68 -15.11
CA LYS A 15 9.36 -4.32 -15.65
C LYS A 15 8.59 -5.57 -16.03
N MET A 16 7.35 -5.65 -15.57
CA MET A 16 6.40 -6.69 -15.97
C MET A 16 5.19 -6.00 -16.59
N ALA A 17 4.67 -6.58 -17.68
CA ALA A 17 3.46 -6.08 -18.33
C ALA A 17 2.32 -6.06 -17.31
N SER A 18 1.60 -4.94 -17.22
CA SER A 18 0.55 -4.75 -16.23
C SER A 18 -0.64 -4.02 -16.83
N HIS A 19 -1.83 -4.32 -16.33
CA HIS A 19 -3.03 -3.55 -16.64
C HIS A 19 -3.24 -2.50 -15.55
N VAL A 20 -3.31 -1.22 -15.94
CA VAL A 20 -3.72 -0.16 -15.01
C VAL A 20 -5.24 -0.22 -14.88
N VAL A 21 -5.70 -0.52 -13.67
CA VAL A 21 -7.12 -0.69 -13.35
C VAL A 21 -7.52 0.33 -12.28
N LYS A 22 -8.58 1.09 -12.53
CA LYS A 22 -9.07 2.11 -11.59
C LYS A 22 -9.94 1.51 -10.50
N ASP A 23 -10.92 0.70 -10.90
CA ASP A 23 -11.92 0.12 -10.02
C ASP A 23 -11.58 -1.36 -9.82
N ALA A 24 -11.53 -1.83 -8.56
CA ALA A 24 -11.07 -3.18 -8.25
C ALA A 24 -11.91 -4.27 -8.95
N GLU A 25 -13.19 -3.98 -9.19
CA GLU A 25 -14.16 -4.87 -9.84
C GLU A 25 -13.74 -5.26 -11.26
N ASP A 26 -13.04 -4.38 -11.97
CA ASP A 26 -12.56 -4.61 -13.34
C ASP A 26 -11.45 -5.67 -13.41
N ILE A 27 -10.82 -6.02 -12.27
CA ILE A 27 -9.79 -7.07 -12.21
C ILE A 27 -10.38 -8.44 -12.58
N ILE A 28 -11.64 -8.71 -12.20
CA ILE A 28 -12.28 -10.01 -12.42
C ILE A 28 -12.40 -10.35 -13.92
N PRO A 29 -13.05 -9.52 -14.76
CA PRO A 29 -13.18 -9.82 -16.19
C PRO A 29 -11.82 -9.89 -16.90
N LEU A 30 -10.83 -9.10 -16.47
CA LEU A 30 -9.47 -9.12 -17.05
C LEU A 30 -8.68 -10.39 -16.70
N SER A 31 -9.06 -11.08 -15.62
CA SER A 31 -8.29 -12.22 -15.10
C SER A 31 -8.96 -13.57 -15.32
N LEU A 32 -10.03 -13.66 -16.11
CA LEU A 32 -10.81 -14.90 -16.30
C LEU A 32 -9.96 -16.10 -16.73
N GLU A 33 -9.07 -15.90 -17.69
CA GLU A 33 -8.17 -16.95 -18.21
C GLU A 33 -6.88 -17.12 -17.36
N ALA A 34 -6.61 -16.21 -16.43
CA ALA A 34 -5.40 -16.24 -15.60
C ALA A 34 -5.52 -17.24 -14.43
N GLN A 35 -4.46 -18.00 -14.17
CA GLN A 35 -4.36 -18.85 -12.98
C GLN A 35 -3.83 -18.09 -11.76
N VAL A 36 -3.04 -17.04 -12.01
CA VAL A 36 -2.41 -16.19 -10.99
C VAL A 36 -2.76 -14.74 -11.27
N VAL A 37 -3.18 -14.01 -10.24
CA VAL A 37 -3.49 -12.58 -10.30
C VAL A 37 -2.60 -11.85 -9.31
N ALA A 38 -1.72 -10.99 -9.81
CA ALA A 38 -0.85 -10.15 -8.99
C ALA A 38 -1.38 -8.71 -8.99
N ILE A 39 -1.58 -8.15 -7.81
CA ILE A 39 -2.09 -6.79 -7.58
C ILE A 39 -1.02 -6.05 -6.81
N ASP A 40 -0.45 -5.01 -7.42
CA ASP A 40 0.55 -4.15 -6.80
C ASP A 40 -0.11 -2.84 -6.34
N GLU A 41 0.54 -2.18 -5.38
CA GLU A 41 0.09 -0.90 -4.80
C GLU A 41 -1.37 -0.94 -4.29
N ALA A 42 -1.74 -2.06 -3.67
CA ALA A 42 -3.12 -2.36 -3.26
C ALA A 42 -3.73 -1.32 -2.31
N GLN A 43 -2.91 -0.55 -1.61
CA GLN A 43 -3.35 0.54 -0.74
C GLN A 43 -4.04 1.69 -1.50
N PHE A 44 -3.91 1.76 -2.83
CA PHE A 44 -4.62 2.77 -3.64
C PHE A 44 -6.01 2.35 -4.10
N TYR A 45 -6.41 1.10 -3.85
CA TYR A 45 -7.79 0.66 -4.06
C TYR A 45 -8.66 0.93 -2.84
N ASP A 46 -9.97 0.87 -3.02
CA ASP A 46 -10.92 0.94 -1.92
C ASP A 46 -11.15 -0.45 -1.27
N LYS A 47 -12.10 -0.51 -0.34
CA LYS A 47 -12.44 -1.75 0.38
C LYS A 47 -13.01 -2.85 -0.52
N ASN A 48 -13.48 -2.53 -1.73
CA ASN A 48 -14.03 -3.52 -2.64
C ASN A 48 -12.95 -4.49 -3.11
N LEU A 49 -11.66 -4.09 -3.09
CA LEU A 49 -10.54 -4.97 -3.36
C LEU A 49 -10.56 -6.23 -2.48
N VAL A 50 -11.01 -6.13 -1.22
CA VAL A 50 -11.15 -7.28 -0.32
C VAL A 50 -12.15 -8.30 -0.89
N THR A 51 -13.29 -7.82 -1.40
CA THR A 51 -14.33 -8.66 -2.01
C THR A 51 -13.83 -9.28 -3.32
N VAL A 52 -13.09 -8.53 -4.13
CA VAL A 52 -12.50 -9.00 -5.37
C VAL A 52 -11.48 -10.11 -5.11
N CYS A 53 -10.57 -9.92 -4.16
CA CYS A 53 -9.58 -10.94 -3.78
C CYS A 53 -10.25 -12.23 -3.31
N LYS A 54 -11.28 -12.14 -2.46
CA LYS A 54 -12.07 -13.31 -2.04
C LYS A 54 -12.73 -14.02 -3.21
N THR A 55 -13.33 -13.26 -4.12
CA THR A 55 -13.99 -13.82 -5.30
C THR A 55 -13.00 -14.59 -6.17
N LEU A 56 -11.84 -13.99 -6.48
CA LEU A 56 -10.80 -14.64 -7.29
C LEU A 56 -10.24 -15.89 -6.61
N ALA A 57 -9.99 -15.84 -5.30
CA ALA A 57 -9.53 -17.01 -4.53
C ALA A 57 -10.57 -18.15 -4.55
N ASN A 58 -11.85 -17.82 -4.36
CA ASN A 58 -12.95 -18.78 -4.44
C ASN A 58 -13.14 -19.37 -5.85
N MET A 59 -12.74 -18.65 -6.90
CA MET A 59 -12.67 -19.18 -8.28
C MET A 59 -11.46 -20.12 -8.50
N GLY A 60 -10.67 -20.40 -7.46
CA GLY A 60 -9.49 -21.28 -7.54
C GLY A 60 -8.23 -20.60 -8.07
N LYS A 61 -8.20 -19.26 -8.15
CA LYS A 61 -7.03 -18.51 -8.63
C LYS A 61 -6.07 -18.22 -7.47
N ARG A 62 -4.77 -18.20 -7.77
CA ARG A 62 -3.75 -17.71 -6.83
C ARG A 62 -3.70 -16.18 -6.88
N VAL A 63 -4.11 -15.52 -5.80
CA VAL A 63 -4.06 -14.06 -5.69
C VAL A 63 -2.81 -13.65 -4.90
N ILE A 64 -2.03 -12.74 -5.44
CA ILE A 64 -0.85 -12.15 -4.78
C ILE A 64 -1.10 -10.66 -4.68
N VAL A 65 -1.08 -10.12 -3.47
CA VAL A 65 -1.35 -8.70 -3.22
C VAL A 65 -0.13 -8.08 -2.55
N ALA A 66 0.37 -6.99 -3.12
CA ALA A 66 1.44 -6.17 -2.56
C ALA A 66 0.92 -4.75 -2.29
N GLY A 67 1.37 -4.16 -1.19
CA GLY A 67 0.99 -2.81 -0.82
C GLY A 67 1.57 -2.37 0.53
N LEU A 68 1.48 -1.08 0.80
CA LEU A 68 1.92 -0.47 2.05
C LEU A 68 0.92 -0.75 3.18
N ASP A 69 1.35 -1.36 4.27
CA ASP A 69 0.48 -1.67 5.40
C ASP A 69 0.18 -0.47 6.31
N THR A 70 1.03 0.57 6.25
CA THR A 70 0.90 1.81 7.00
C THR A 70 1.20 3.02 6.12
N ASP A 71 0.59 4.16 6.44
CA ASP A 71 0.92 5.43 5.83
C ASP A 71 2.11 6.12 6.53
N PHE A 72 2.48 7.32 6.07
CA PHE A 72 3.61 8.07 6.64
C PHE A 72 3.41 8.53 8.10
N ARG A 73 2.18 8.44 8.63
CA ARG A 73 1.84 8.73 10.03
C ARG A 73 1.99 7.49 10.91
N GLY A 74 2.18 6.32 10.30
CA GLY A 74 2.17 5.02 10.96
C GLY A 74 0.77 4.50 11.24
N ASP A 75 -0.26 5.12 10.66
CA ASP A 75 -1.64 4.64 10.75
C ASP A 75 -1.86 3.55 9.68
N PRO A 76 -2.74 2.55 9.92
CA PRO A 76 -3.03 1.51 8.94
C PRO A 76 -3.52 2.10 7.60
N PHE A 77 -2.98 1.58 6.50
CA PHE A 77 -3.40 2.00 5.16
C PHE A 77 -4.51 1.08 4.65
N GLU A 78 -5.75 1.57 4.67
CA GLU A 78 -6.89 0.82 4.13
C GLU A 78 -6.72 0.58 2.61
N PRO A 79 -7.02 -0.63 2.09
CA PRO A 79 -7.71 -1.76 2.72
C PRO A 79 -6.76 -2.88 3.19
N ILE A 80 -5.47 -2.61 3.34
CA ILE A 80 -4.46 -3.62 3.65
C ILE A 80 -4.76 -4.37 4.96
N PRO A 81 -5.21 -3.75 6.07
CA PRO A 81 -5.52 -4.50 7.30
C PRO A 81 -6.55 -5.61 7.10
N GLN A 82 -7.56 -5.37 6.28
CA GLN A 82 -8.60 -6.35 5.98
C GLN A 82 -8.06 -7.46 5.08
N LEU A 83 -7.23 -7.11 4.09
CA LEU A 83 -6.55 -8.08 3.25
C LEU A 83 -5.66 -9.01 4.08
N LEU A 84 -4.88 -8.45 5.01
CA LEU A 84 -4.05 -9.23 5.93
C LEU A 84 -4.90 -10.22 6.75
N ALA A 85 -6.06 -9.79 7.26
CA ALA A 85 -6.91 -10.65 8.09
C ALA A 85 -7.51 -11.85 7.33
N ILE A 86 -7.71 -11.73 6.01
CA ILE A 86 -8.35 -12.79 5.20
C ILE A 86 -7.36 -13.65 4.42
N SER A 87 -6.07 -13.28 4.38
CA SER A 87 -5.07 -13.95 3.53
C SER A 87 -4.58 -15.25 4.16
N GLU A 88 -4.41 -16.30 3.35
CA GLU A 88 -3.83 -17.56 3.80
C GLU A 88 -2.33 -17.43 4.15
N TYR A 89 -1.62 -16.53 3.46
CA TYR A 89 -0.19 -16.29 3.66
C TYR A 89 0.10 -14.80 3.74
N ILE A 90 0.93 -14.42 4.70
CA ILE A 90 1.34 -13.02 4.91
C ILE A 90 2.86 -12.97 5.00
N THR A 91 3.47 -12.14 4.16
CA THR A 91 4.88 -11.79 4.27
C THR A 91 5.00 -10.29 4.53
N LYS A 92 5.43 -9.92 5.73
CA LYS A 92 5.75 -8.53 6.05
C LYS A 92 7.22 -8.28 5.78
N THR A 93 7.51 -7.52 4.74
CA THR A 93 8.88 -7.12 4.41
C THR A 93 9.32 -5.95 5.28
N HIS A 94 10.61 -5.90 5.56
CA HIS A 94 11.23 -4.81 6.31
C HIS A 94 12.31 -4.17 5.46
N ALA A 95 12.35 -2.83 5.48
CA ALA A 95 13.48 -2.09 4.94
C ALA A 95 14.60 -2.00 5.98
N ILE A 96 15.65 -1.24 5.69
CA ILE A 96 16.73 -0.93 6.64
C ILE A 96 16.59 0.51 7.11
N CYS A 97 16.65 0.74 8.42
CA CYS A 97 16.54 2.07 8.99
C CYS A 97 17.74 2.92 8.59
N VAL A 98 17.49 4.06 7.95
CA VAL A 98 18.56 4.95 7.46
C VAL A 98 19.38 5.59 8.59
N LEU A 99 18.89 5.64 9.83
CA LEU A 99 19.66 6.19 10.96
C LEU A 99 20.50 5.17 11.72
N CYS A 100 19.96 3.97 11.94
CA CYS A 100 20.55 3.02 12.89
C CYS A 100 20.79 1.63 12.33
N GLY A 101 20.44 1.35 11.07
CA GLY A 101 20.67 0.06 10.42
C GLY A 101 19.73 -1.07 10.87
N ASN A 102 18.92 -0.88 11.92
CA ASN A 102 17.93 -1.87 12.35
C ASN A 102 16.81 -2.06 11.31
N PRO A 103 16.07 -3.20 11.35
CA PRO A 103 14.87 -3.39 10.52
C PRO A 103 13.89 -2.22 10.65
N ALA A 104 13.49 -1.67 9.51
CA ALA A 104 12.59 -0.54 9.39
C ALA A 104 11.18 -0.98 9.01
N ASN A 105 10.22 -0.38 9.69
CA ASN A 105 8.79 -0.68 9.59
C ASN A 105 7.95 0.54 9.24
N PHE A 106 8.56 1.73 9.22
CA PHE A 106 7.87 2.99 9.04
C PHE A 106 8.46 3.75 7.87
N THR A 107 7.58 4.42 7.14
CA THR A 107 7.96 5.36 6.09
C THR A 107 7.94 6.77 6.69
N GLN A 108 9.12 7.32 6.99
CA GLN A 108 9.26 8.69 7.46
C GLN A 108 9.14 9.66 6.29
N ARG A 109 8.21 10.60 6.38
CA ARG A 109 8.17 11.74 5.46
C ARG A 109 9.13 12.83 5.93
N LYS A 110 9.94 13.34 5.02
CA LYS A 110 10.94 14.41 5.27
C LYS A 110 10.37 15.81 5.09
N THR A 111 9.23 15.93 4.39
CA THR A 111 8.59 17.21 4.07
C THR A 111 7.46 17.54 5.04
N LYS A 112 7.15 18.84 5.20
CA LYS A 112 6.07 19.34 6.06
C LYS A 112 4.66 19.28 5.42
N SER A 113 4.51 18.72 4.22
CA SER A 113 3.19 18.58 3.60
C SER A 113 2.35 17.56 4.38
N GLY A 114 1.05 17.84 4.51
CA GLY A 114 0.07 17.00 5.21
C GLY A 114 -0.66 15.99 4.31
N ASP A 115 -0.45 16.04 2.99
CA ASP A 115 -1.21 15.20 2.04
C ASP A 115 -0.91 13.71 2.26
N GLN A 116 -1.93 12.85 2.34
CA GLN A 116 -1.71 11.42 2.64
C GLN A 116 -0.82 10.71 1.61
N VAL A 117 -0.90 11.14 0.35
CA VAL A 117 -0.13 10.59 -0.76
C VAL A 117 0.65 11.73 -1.42
N LEU A 118 1.98 11.66 -1.39
CA LEU A 118 2.80 12.33 -2.39
C LEU A 118 3.51 11.27 -3.20
N ILE A 119 3.39 11.38 -4.51
CA ILE A 119 4.18 10.56 -5.43
C ILE A 119 5.57 11.20 -5.48
N GLY A 120 6.59 10.52 -4.96
CA GLY A 120 7.96 11.03 -4.97
C GLY A 120 9.00 10.00 -4.58
N THR A 121 10.25 10.32 -4.91
CA THR A 121 11.46 9.50 -4.73
C THR A 121 11.96 9.55 -3.27
N SER A 122 13.11 8.92 -3.02
CA SER A 122 13.89 8.94 -1.76
C SER A 122 14.11 10.33 -1.14
N ASP A 123 13.91 11.40 -1.91
CA ASP A 123 14.03 12.78 -1.44
C ASP A 123 12.86 13.19 -0.51
N ILE A 124 11.72 12.49 -0.60
CA ILE A 124 10.51 12.79 0.18
C ILE A 124 10.31 11.79 1.33
N TYR A 125 10.72 10.54 1.14
CA TYR A 125 10.47 9.44 2.08
C TYR A 125 11.73 8.63 2.38
N GLU A 126 11.86 8.18 3.63
CA GLU A 126 12.95 7.28 4.04
C GLU A 126 12.47 6.26 5.07
N ALA A 127 13.06 5.07 5.06
CA ALA A 127 12.69 4.00 5.97
C ALA A 127 13.26 4.22 7.38
N ARG A 128 12.40 4.14 8.40
CA ARG A 128 12.78 4.25 9.82
C ARG A 128 12.31 3.04 10.62
N CYS A 129 13.11 2.67 11.62
CA CYS A 129 12.67 1.73 12.65
C CYS A 129 11.74 2.45 13.64
N ARG A 130 11.05 1.68 14.49
CA ARG A 130 10.12 2.20 15.50
C ARG A 130 10.74 3.27 16.40
N HIS A 131 12.01 3.11 16.75
CA HIS A 131 12.71 4.02 17.65
C HIS A 131 13.10 5.35 16.97
N CYS A 132 13.44 5.29 15.68
CA CYS A 132 13.90 6.45 14.91
C CYS A 132 12.77 7.13 14.12
N PHE A 133 11.53 6.65 14.24
CA PHE A 133 10.37 7.22 13.57
C PHE A 133 9.83 8.40 14.37
N GLU A 134 9.67 9.53 13.70
CA GLU A 134 9.16 10.78 14.25
C GLU A 134 7.79 11.04 13.61
N PRO A 135 6.70 10.56 14.23
CA PRO A 135 5.36 10.75 13.67
C PRO A 135 5.04 12.24 13.59
N PRO A 136 4.37 12.70 12.52
CA PRO A 136 3.94 14.08 12.42
C PRO A 136 3.02 14.43 13.60
N ALA A 137 3.11 15.68 14.08
CA ALA A 137 2.24 16.15 15.15
C ALA A 137 0.78 15.89 14.77
N LYS A 138 0.05 15.11 15.59
CA LYS A 138 -1.37 14.85 15.35
C LYS A 138 -2.09 16.20 15.30
N SER A 139 -2.75 16.50 14.18
CA SER A 139 -3.70 17.61 14.17
C SER A 139 -4.73 17.31 15.25
N MET A 140 -4.77 18.14 16.29
CA MET A 140 -5.80 18.01 17.31
C MET A 140 -7.14 18.20 16.61
N LYS A 141 -7.86 17.11 16.33
CA LYS A 141 -9.26 17.20 15.95
C LYS A 141 -9.93 17.99 17.07
N LYS A 142 -10.47 19.18 16.77
CA LYS A 142 -11.31 19.92 17.70
C LYS A 142 -12.36 18.91 18.20
N LYS A 143 -12.39 18.66 19.50
CA LYS A 143 -13.49 17.91 20.12
C LYS A 143 -14.76 18.68 19.75
N GLU A 144 -15.58 18.11 18.88
CA GLU A 144 -16.95 18.57 18.74
C GLU A 144 -17.60 18.33 20.10
N THR A 145 -17.90 19.43 20.78
CA THR A 145 -18.68 19.43 22.01
C THR A 145 -20.01 18.74 21.69
N PRO A 146 -20.44 17.71 22.45
CA PRO A 146 -21.76 17.13 22.22
C PRO A 146 -22.79 18.23 22.50
N THR A 147 -23.51 18.65 21.46
CA THR A 147 -24.72 19.44 21.61
C THR A 147 -25.71 18.56 22.37
N LYS A 148 -26.17 19.06 23.51
CA LYS A 148 -27.21 18.43 24.34
C LYS A 148 -28.51 18.27 23.57
#